data_AF-A0A2C6ANZ1-F1
#
_entry.id   AF-A0A2C6ANZ1-F1
#
_cell.length_a   1.000
_cell.length_b   1.000
_cell.length_c   1.000
_cell.angle_alpha   90.00
_cell.angle_beta   90.00
_cell.angle_gamma   90.00
#
_symmetry.space_group_name_H-M   'P 1'
#
loop_
_entity.id
_entity.type
_entity.pdbx_description
1 polymer ?
#
loop_
_entity_poly.entity_id
_entity_poly.type
_entity_poly.pdbx_seq_one_letter_code
_entity_poly.pdbx_strand_id
1 'polypeptide(L)' 'MVEYLQELRVKDGNSIRIINSHIFKEKCMTDEEIEAKKIEFSKYMQEIYSSEGINLEILENIITEVN' A
#
# COMPACT_ATOMS: atom_id res chain seq x y z
N MET A 1 -4.50 -18.86 8.47
CA MET A 1 -4.29 -17.40 8.46
C MET A 1 -3.62 -17.10 7.14
N VAL A 2 -4.26 -16.27 6.32
CA VAL A 2 -3.75 -15.85 5.02
C VAL A 2 -2.98 -14.56 5.24
N GLU A 3 -1.73 -14.54 4.80
CA GLU A 3 -0.89 -13.36 4.83
C GLU A 3 -0.95 -12.68 3.46
N TYR A 4 -1.09 -11.37 3.46
CA TYR A 4 -0.98 -10.56 2.26
C TYR A 4 0.13 -9.54 2.46
N LEU A 5 1.06 -9.48 1.51
CA LEU A 5 2.05 -8.43 1.41
C LEU A 5 1.51 -7.34 0.49
N GLN A 6 1.33 -6.15 1.05
CA GLN A 6 1.02 -4.94 0.31
C GLN A 6 2.31 -4.14 0.09
N GLU A 7 2.71 -4.01 -1.18
CA GLU A 7 3.88 -3.24 -1.60
C GLU A 7 3.41 -1.96 -2.30
N LEU A 8 3.61 -0.83 -1.64
CA LEU A 8 3.35 0.49 -2.21
C LEU A 8 4.66 1.13 -2.66
N ARG A 9 4.83 1.27 -3.98
CA ARG A 9 5.94 1.99 -4.57
C ARG A 9 5.57 3.46 -4.72
N VAL A 10 6.38 4.31 -4.11
CA VAL A 10 6.23 5.76 -4.17
C VAL A 10 7.51 6.40 -4.66
N LYS A 11 7.37 7.53 -5.33
CA LYS A 11 8.49 8.37 -5.73
C LYS A 11 8.46 9.65 -4.91
N ASP A 12 9.59 9.92 -4.27
CA ASP A 12 9.88 11.09 -3.46
C ASP A 12 10.99 11.87 -4.17
N GLY A 13 10.59 12.82 -5.03
CA GLY A 13 11.51 13.56 -5.90
C GLY A 13 12.28 12.65 -6.86
N ASN A 14 13.58 12.45 -6.60
CA ASN A 14 14.45 11.59 -7.41
C ASN A 14 14.61 10.17 -6.85
N SER A 15 14.05 9.87 -5.67
CA SER A 15 14.20 8.56 -5.02
C SER A 15 12.92 7.75 -5.11
N ILE A 16 13.05 6.45 -5.39
CA ILE A 16 11.95 5.50 -5.29
C ILE A 16 12.03 4.84 -3.92
N ARG A 17 10.92 4.83 -3.19
CA ARG A 17 10.76 4.13 -1.92
C ARG A 17 9.68 3.06 -2.07
N ILE A 18 9.86 1.95 -1.37
CA ILE A 18 8.88 0.87 -1.30
C ILE A 18 8.42 0.77 0.14
N ILE A 19 7.12 0.93 0.35
CA ILE A 19 6.48 0.83 1.66
C ILE A 19 5.75 -0.52 1.68
N ASN A 20 6.25 -1.42 2.52
CA ASN A 20 5.67 -2.75 2.69
C ASN A 20 4.74 -2.75 3.91
N SER A 21 3.59 -3.40 3.75
CA SER A 21 2.61 -3.59 4.80
C SER A 21 2.12 -5.03 4.77
N HIS A 22 2.12 -5.68 5.93
CA HIS A 22 1.65 -7.05 6.07
C HIS A 22 0.23 -7.06 6.62
N ILE A 23 -0.64 -7.81 5.97
CA ILE A 23 -2.05 -7.92 6.31
C ILE A 23 -2.33 -9.38 6.63
N PHE A 24 -2.78 -9.65 7.84
CA PHE A 24 -3.14 -10.99 8.28
C PHE A 24 -4.66 -11.12 8.36
N LYS A 25 -5.23 -12.09 7.65
CA LYS A 25 -6.66 -12.38 7.63
C LYS A 25 -6.91 -13.85 7.93
N GLU A 26 -8.06 -14.17 8.52
CA GLU A 26 -8.44 -15.56 8.77
C GLU A 26 -8.89 -16.29 7.49
N LYS A 27 -9.43 -15.54 6.53
CA LYS A 27 -9.93 -16.02 5.22
C LYS A 27 -9.32 -15.19 4.09
N CYS A 28 -9.37 -15.72 2.87
CA CYS A 28 -8.92 -14.97 1.70
C CYS A 28 -9.75 -13.70 1.51
N MET A 29 -9.08 -12.59 1.19
CA MET A 29 -9.74 -11.34 0.85
C MET A 29 -10.41 -11.44 -0.52
N THR A 30 -11.56 -10.78 -0.69
CA THR A 30 -12.18 -10.63 -2.02
C THR A 30 -11.45 -9.57 -2.83
N ASP A 31 -11.61 -9.61 -4.15
CA ASP A 31 -11.05 -8.59 -5.05
C ASP A 31 -11.51 -7.17 -4.68
N GLU A 32 -12.76 -7.02 -4.23
CA GLU A 32 -13.31 -5.75 -3.75
C GLU A 32 -12.60 -5.26 -2.46
N GLU A 33 -12.35 -6.15 -1.50
CA GLU A 33 -11.60 -5.81 -0.28
C GLU A 33 -10.15 -5.43 -0.60
N ILE A 34 -9.52 -6.14 -1.54
CA ILE A 34 -8.16 -5.85 -2.01
C ILE A 34 -8.10 -4.47 -2.64
N GLU A 35 -9.02 -4.15 -3.55
CA GLU A 35 -9.04 -2.86 -4.25
C GLU A 35 -9.35 -1.70 -3.29
N ALA A 36 -10.32 -1.87 -2.38
CA ALA A 36 -10.61 -0.89 -1.35
C ALA A 36 -9.38 -0.60 -0.48
N LYS A 37 -8.65 -1.64 -0.06
CA LYS A 37 -7.41 -1.49 0.70
C LYS A 37 -6.30 -0.79 -0.06
N LYS A 38 -6.13 -1.06 -1.35
CA LYS A 38 -5.15 -0.34 -2.17
C LYS A 38 -5.43 1.16 -2.17
N ILE A 39 -6.68 1.54 -2.39
CA ILE A 39 -7.11 2.95 -2.42
C ILE A 39 -6.91 3.60 -1.04
N GLU A 40 -7.34 2.93 0.02
CA GLU A 40 -7.22 3.43 1.40
C GLU A 40 -5.75 3.63 1.79
N PHE A 41 -4.90 2.63 1.53
CA PHE A 41 -3.49 2.68 1.87
C PHE A 41 -2.73 3.76 1.10
N SER A 42 -3.00 3.90 -0.21
CA SER A 42 -2.41 4.96 -1.03
C SER A 42 -2.78 6.34 -0.51
N LYS A 43 -4.07 6.58 -0.20
CA LYS A 43 -4.55 7.85 0.33
C LYS A 43 -3.94 8.16 1.71
N TYR A 44 -3.94 7.17 2.60
CA TYR A 44 -3.38 7.30 3.94
C TYR A 44 -1.90 7.67 3.90
N MET A 45 -1.11 7.01 3.04
CA MET A 45 0.31 7.34 2.87
C MET A 45 0.49 8.73 2.25
N GLN A 46 -0.29 9.10 1.23
CA GLN A 46 -0.21 10.46 0.69
C GLN A 46 -0.56 11.52 1.74
N GLU A 47 -1.57 11.29 2.57
CA GLU A 47 -2.00 12.24 3.60
C GLU A 47 -0.95 12.41 4.70
N ILE A 48 -0.36 11.31 5.20
CA ILE A 48 0.72 11.36 6.19
C ILE A 48 1.88 12.18 5.68
N TYR A 49 2.43 11.81 4.52
CA TYR A 49 3.63 12.46 4.01
C TYR A 49 3.34 13.90 3.53
N SER A 50 2.15 14.16 2.98
CA SER A 50 1.71 15.53 2.65
C SER A 50 1.63 16.42 3.90
N SER A 51 1.21 15.87 5.05
CA SER A 51 1.21 16.59 6.32
C SER A 51 2.61 16.95 6.81
N GLU A 52 3.62 16.17 6.41
CA GLU A 52 5.04 16.45 6.64
C GLU A 52 5.68 17.33 5.54
N GLY A 53 4.90 17.75 4.53
CA GLY A 53 5.37 18.55 3.39
C GLY A 53 6.06 17.74 2.28
N ILE A 54 5.94 16.42 2.31
CA ILE A 54 6.54 15.50 1.34
C ILE A 54 5.47 15.10 0.32
N ASN A 55 5.69 15.43 -0.96
CA ASN A 55 4.79 15.02 -2.04
C ASN A 55 5.19 13.63 -2.57
N LEU A 56 4.47 12.60 -2.15
CA LEU A 56 4.64 11.24 -2.65
C LEU A 56 3.82 11.00 -3.92
N GLU A 57 4.51 10.69 -5.01
CA GLU A 57 3.89 10.21 -6.24
C GLU A 57 3.72 8.68 -6.14
N ILE A 58 2.48 8.21 -6.12
CA ILE A 58 2.16 6.78 -6.08
C ILE A 58 2.47 6.20 -7.47
N LEU A 59 3.43 5.27 -7.53
CA LEU A 59 3.78 4.57 -8.77
C LEU A 59 2.99 3.28 -8.93
N GLU A 60 2.92 2.48 -7.86
CA GLU A 60 2.34 1.15 -7.91
C GLU A 60 1.86 0.72 -6.52
N ASN A 61 0.73 0.02 -6.45
CA ASN A 61 0.22 -0.58 -5.22
C ASN A 61 -0.23 -2.01 -5.50
N ILE A 62 0.59 -2.97 -5.09
CA ILE A 62 0.34 -4.40 -5.29
C ILE A 62 -0.01 -5.02 -3.94
N ILE A 63 -1.01 -5.88 -3.92
CA ILE A 63 -1.29 -6.76 -2.80
C ILE A 63 -1.12 -8.19 -3.31
N THR A 64 -0.24 -8.95 -2.67
CA THR A 64 0.07 -10.32 -3.05
C THR A 64 -0.14 -11.23 -1.85
N GLU A 65 -0.82 -12.36 -2.07
CA GLU A 65 -0.95 -13.40 -1.05
C GLU A 65 0.42 -14.07 -0.84
N VAL A 66 0.89 -14.07 0.40
CA VAL A 66 2.12 -14.75 0.82
C VAL A 66 1.73 -16.14 1.30
N ASN A 67 2.36 -17.17 0.72
CA ASN A 67 2.06 -18.57 0.96
C ASN A 67 3.32 -19.29 1.44
#